data_AF-W4MDS7-F1
#
_entry.id   AF-W4MDS7-F1
#
_cell.length_a   1.000
_cell.length_b   1.000
_cell.length_c   1.000
_cell.angle_alpha   90.00
_cell.angle_beta   90.00
_cell.angle_gamma   90.00
#
_symmetry.space_group_name_H-M   'P 1'
#
loop_
_entity.id
_entity.type
_entity.pdbx_description
1 polymer ?
#
loop_
_entity_poly.entity_id
_entity_poly.type
_entity_poly.pdbx_seq_one_letter_code
_entity_poly.pdbx_strand_id
1 'polypeptide(L)' 'MQRLQGAESDEYYPDTGELVPLFNPRRDDWSSHFRFDGGIIIGLTPSGQATVRLLNMNAPRRVQLREEWLREEGQKG' A
#
# COMPACT_ATOMS: atom_id res chain seq x y z
N MET A 1 -11.33 33.65 0.35
CA MET A 1 -9.94 33.37 -0.09
C MET A 1 -9.78 31.86 -0.21
N GLN A 2 -9.82 31.33 -1.44
CA GLN A 2 -9.46 29.94 -1.70
C GLN A 2 -7.94 29.88 -1.87
N ARG A 3 -7.26 29.14 -1.00
CA ARG A 3 -5.90 28.66 -1.29
C ARG A 3 -6.05 27.29 -1.92
N LEU A 4 -5.70 27.21 -3.20
CA LEU A 4 -5.29 25.96 -3.83
C LEU A 4 -3.86 25.69 -3.34
N GLN A 5 -3.67 24.69 -2.47
CA GLN A 5 -2.34 24.20 -2.10
C GLN A 5 -2.23 22.75 -2.56
N GLY A 6 -1.18 22.48 -3.34
CA GLY A 6 -1.00 21.24 -4.09
C GLY A 6 -0.65 20.03 -3.21
N ALA A 7 -1.17 18.86 -3.62
CA ALA A 7 -0.49 17.56 -3.69
C ALA A 7 0.59 17.16 -2.64
N GLU A 8 0.41 17.46 -1.36
CA GLU A 8 1.19 16.89 -0.25
C GLU A 8 0.25 16.27 0.79
N SER A 9 -0.47 15.22 0.41
CA SER A 9 -1.28 14.44 1.36
C SER A 9 -0.47 13.21 1.77
N ASP A 10 0.56 13.43 2.59
CA ASP A 10 1.34 12.37 3.28
C ASP A 10 0.55 11.71 4.41
N GLU A 11 -0.74 12.01 4.55
CA GLU A 11 -1.56 11.61 5.67
C GLU A 11 -2.93 11.13 5.19
N TYR A 12 -3.45 10.09 5.84
CA TYR A 12 -4.74 9.46 5.53
C TYR A 12 -5.69 9.54 6.73
N TYR A 13 -6.98 9.73 6.45
CA TYR A 13 -8.06 9.69 7.45
C TYR A 13 -8.82 8.36 7.33
N PRO A 14 -8.57 7.37 8.22
CA PRO A 14 -9.41 6.19 8.33
C PRO A 14 -10.72 6.52 9.06
N ASP A 15 -11.69 5.61 8.97
CA ASP A 15 -13.01 5.70 9.64
C ASP A 15 -12.91 5.86 11.18
N THR A 16 -11.72 5.71 11.75
CA THR A 16 -11.41 5.88 13.18
C THR A 16 -11.18 7.35 13.58
N GLY A 17 -10.96 8.25 12.63
CA GLY A 17 -10.76 9.69 12.88
C GLY A 17 -9.33 10.11 13.25
N GLU A 18 -8.36 9.19 13.27
CA GLU A 18 -6.95 9.49 13.56
C GLU A 18 -6.13 9.64 12.28
N LEU A 19 -5.41 10.76 12.17
CA LEU A 19 -4.44 10.99 11.10
C LEU A 19 -3.25 10.04 11.25
N VAL A 20 -2.99 9.26 10.21
CA VAL A 20 -1.79 8.41 10.14
C VAL A 20 -0.93 8.81 8.94
N PRO A 21 0.40 8.89 9.08
CA PRO A 21 1.28 9.16 7.96
C PRO A 21 1.25 7.99 6.98
N LEU A 22 1.37 8.29 5.69
CA LEU A 22 1.56 7.32 4.62
C LEU A 22 2.99 6.82 4.60
N PHE A 23 3.16 5.64 4.02
CA PHE A 23 4.48 5.07 3.79
C PHE A 23 5.29 5.92 2.81
N ASN A 24 6.53 6.23 3.20
CA ASN A 24 7.48 6.95 2.37
C ASN A 24 8.58 6.00 1.86
N PRO A 25 8.57 5.59 0.59
CA PRO A 25 9.54 4.63 0.05
C PRO A 25 11.00 5.12 0.07
N ARG A 26 11.26 6.41 0.33
CA ARG A 26 12.63 6.94 0.45
C ARG A 26 13.16 6.90 1.88
N ARG A 27 12.30 6.72 2.87
CA ARG A 27 12.63 6.84 4.31
C ARG A 27 12.28 5.58 5.10
N ASP A 28 11.25 4.87 4.68
CA ASP A 28 10.69 3.74 5.40
C ASP A 28 11.12 2.42 4.77
N ASP A 29 11.38 1.42 5.61
CA ASP A 29 11.66 0.07 5.17
C ASP A 29 10.37 -0.66 4.75
N TRP A 30 10.35 -1.21 3.54
CA TRP A 30 9.19 -1.92 3.02
C TRP A 30 8.79 -3.11 3.90
N SER A 31 9.77 -3.90 4.35
CA SER A 31 9.50 -5.15 5.08
C SER A 31 8.92 -4.93 6.48
N SER A 32 9.18 -3.75 7.05
CA SER A 32 8.61 -3.30 8.32
C SER A 32 7.14 -2.89 8.21
N HIS A 33 6.71 -2.44 7.02
CA HIS A 33 5.35 -1.92 6.78
C HIS A 33 4.44 -2.87 6.01
N PHE A 34 5.00 -3.78 5.21
CA PHE A 34 4.23 -4.63 4.31
C PHE A 34 4.72 -6.07 4.28
N ARG A 35 3.78 -6.98 4.01
CA ARG A 35 4.07 -8.37 3.70
C ARG A 35 3.20 -8.84 2.53
N PHE A 36 3.76 -9.71 1.70
CA PHE A 36 2.99 -10.45 0.70
C PHE A 36 2.31 -11.67 1.31
N ASP A 37 1.05 -11.88 0.96
CA ASP A 37 0.29 -13.11 1.20
C ASP A 37 -0.33 -13.54 -0.13
N GLY A 38 0.41 -14.38 -0.86
CA GLY A 38 0.21 -14.59 -2.29
C GLY A 38 0.20 -13.26 -3.06
N GLY A 39 -0.83 -13.05 -3.85
CA GLY A 39 -1.12 -11.84 -4.60
C GLY A 39 -1.76 -10.73 -3.78
N ILE A 40 -1.76 -10.76 -2.44
CA ILE A 40 -2.25 -9.69 -1.56
C ILE A 40 -1.09 -8.99 -0.84
N ILE A 41 -1.16 -7.67 -0.74
CA ILE A 41 -0.26 -6.87 0.10
C ILE A 41 -0.97 -6.56 1.41
N ILE A 42 -0.43 -7.04 2.52
CA ILE A 42 -0.93 -6.77 3.86
C ILE A 42 -0.11 -5.63 4.47
N GLY A 43 -0.80 -4.59 4.95
CA GLY A 43 -0.18 -3.53 5.77
C GLY A 43 -0.02 -3.98 7.22
N LEU A 44 1.21 -3.98 7.73
CA LEU A 44 1.57 -4.44 9.07
C LEU A 44 1.48 -3.32 10.13
N THR A 45 1.54 -2.06 9.68
CA THR A 45 1.46 -0.86 10.52
C THR A 45 0.26 0.00 10.11
N PRO A 46 -0.22 0.94 10.95
CA PRO A 46 -1.28 1.88 10.55
C PRO A 46 -0.96 2.62 9.25
N SER A 47 0.28 3.09 9.09
CA SER A 47 0.77 3.68 7.83
C SER A 47 0.71 2.74 6.65
N GLY A 48 1.11 1.47 6.84
CA GLY A 48 1.02 0.45 5.79
C GLY A 48 -0.42 0.15 5.39
N GLN A 49 -1.33 0.02 6.35
CA GLN A 49 -2.75 -0.22 6.10
C GLN A 49 -3.41 0.96 5.37
N ALA A 50 -3.14 2.18 5.82
CA ALA A 50 -3.60 3.40 5.16
C ALA A 50 -3.08 3.49 3.72
N THR A 51 -1.80 3.20 3.51
CA THR A 51 -1.18 3.21 2.17
C THR A 51 -1.81 2.15 1.26
N VAL A 52 -2.01 0.92 1.73
CA VAL A 52 -2.65 -0.15 0.95
C VAL A 52 -4.05 0.25 0.49
N ARG A 53 -4.84 0.87 1.39
CA ARG A 53 -6.19 1.35 1.09
C ARG A 53 -6.17 2.55 0.14
N LEU A 54 -5.43 3.60 0.48
CA LEU A 54 -5.38 4.84 -0.29
C LEU A 54 -4.88 4.62 -1.72
N LEU A 55 -3.81 3.84 -1.88
CA LEU A 55 -3.23 3.55 -3.19
C LEU A 55 -3.90 2.38 -3.91
N ASN A 56 -4.96 1.82 -3.34
CA ASN A 56 -5.70 0.66 -3.86
C ASN A 56 -4.75 -0.46 -4.33
N MET A 57 -3.83 -0.86 -3.45
CA MET A 57 -2.73 -1.78 -3.78
C MET A 57 -3.22 -3.19 -4.13
N ASN A 58 -4.38 -3.56 -3.61
CA ASN A 58 -5.04 -4.83 -3.84
C ASN A 58 -6.25 -4.74 -4.78
N ALA A 59 -6.26 -3.78 -5.71
CA ALA A 59 -7.24 -3.79 -6.80
C ALA A 59 -7.26 -5.17 -7.50
N PRO A 60 -8.43 -5.74 -7.86
CA PRO A 60 -8.53 -7.13 -8.34
C PRO A 60 -7.55 -7.49 -9.45
N ARG A 61 -7.35 -6.59 -10.43
CA ARG A 61 -6.39 -6.79 -11.52
C ARG A 61 -4.93 -6.84 -11.06
N ARG A 62 -4.55 -6.06 -10.04
CA ARG A 62 -3.19 -6.05 -9.47
C ARG A 62 -2.91 -7.30 -8.64
N VAL A 63 -3.94 -7.84 -7.98
CA VAL A 63 -3.85 -9.12 -7.27
C VAL A 63 -3.66 -10.24 -8.27
N GLN A 64 -4.53 -10.32 -9.28
CA GLN A 64 -4.46 -11.33 -10.33
C GLN A 64 -3.08 -11.35 -11.02
N LEU A 65 -2.53 -10.19 -11.39
CA LEU A 65 -1.22 -10.12 -12.02
C LEU A 65 -0.09 -10.68 -11.13
N ARG A 66 -0.14 -10.40 -9.81
CA ARG A 66 0.84 -10.94 -8.86
C ARG A 66 0.68 -12.45 -8.68
N GLU A 67 -0.55 -12.97 -8.68
CA GLU A 67 -0.82 -14.41 -8.66
C GLU A 67 -0.35 -15.12 -9.94
N GLU A 68 -0.42 -14.45 -11.09
CA GLU A 68 0.12 -14.96 -12.36
C GLU A 68 1.65 -15.03 -12.29
N TRP A 69 2.32 -13.97 -11.85
CA TRP A 69 3.78 -13.96 -11.69
C TRP A 69 4.30 -14.99 -10.70
N LEU A 70 3.63 -15.17 -9.56
CA LEU A 70 4.02 -16.20 -8.58
C LEU A 70 3.92 -17.62 -9.14
N ARG A 71 2.92 -17.87 -10.00
CA ARG A 71 2.78 -19.16 -10.71
C ARG A 71 3.88 -19.37 -11.75
N GLU A 72 4.27 -18.33 -12.47
CA GLU A 72 5.33 -18.38 -13.49
C GLU A 72 6.73 -18.55 -12.88
N GLU A 73 7.04 -17.85 -11.77
CA GLU A 73 8.31 -18.01 -11.04
C GLU A 73 8.44 -19.41 -10.44
N GLY A 74 7.33 -20.02 -9.99
CA GLY A 74 7.30 -21.41 -9.50
C GLY A 74 7.54 -22.48 -10.57
N GLN A 75 7.48 -22.13 -11.86
CA GLN A 75 7.70 -23.05 -12.99
C GLN A 75 9.13 -23.02 -13.54
N LYS A 76 9.97 -22.08 -13.09
CA LYS A 76 11.38 -21.96 -13.52
C LYS A 76 12.38 -22.68 -12.59
N GLY A 77 11.88 -23.49 -11.65
CA GLY A 77 12.68 -24.32 -10.75
C GLY A 77 12.88 -25.74 -11.25
#